data_AF-A0A497NMK6-F1
#
_entry.id   AF-A0A497NMK6-F1
#
_cell.length_a   1.000
_cell.length_b   1.000
_cell.length_c   1.000
_cell.angle_alpha   90.00
_cell.angle_beta   90.00
_cell.angle_gamma   90.00
#
_symmetry.space_group_name_H-M   'P 1'
#
loop_
_entity.id
_entity.type
_entity.pdbx_description
1 polymer ?
#
loop_
_entity_poly.entity_id
_entity_poly.type
_entity_poly.pdbx_seq_one_letter_code
_entity_poly.pdbx_strand_id
1 'polypeptide(L)'
;MGGEEEMLEVYVKYKDMELKFKGSPNEVIRSFLKFIQQVLPAYDLASRLVLKVELEDILKGVEGIIAFTPEGLIVTVPKDRIGGERDAILLQLVKAYIGYMTGRGEKDTLATSEIISLTGGKSRSVGARLSELTSSGWVERVGRGEYRITTLGLKGFMDEVLPKIGGGERA
;
A
#
# COMPACT_ATOMS: atom_id res chain seq x y z
N MET A 1 58.92 4.14 6.52
CA MET A 1 58.05 3.11 5.94
C MET A 1 56.73 3.17 6.71
N GLY A 2 55.72 3.85 6.18
CA GLY A 2 54.40 3.87 6.79
C GLY A 2 53.72 2.55 6.48
N GLY A 3 53.52 1.71 7.49
CA GLY A 3 52.74 0.48 7.32
C GLY A 3 51.33 0.88 6.87
N GLU A 4 50.82 0.21 5.84
CA GLU A 4 49.39 0.28 5.52
C GLU A 4 48.63 -0.09 6.79
N GLU A 5 47.92 0.86 7.40
CA GLU A 5 47.01 0.54 8.50
C GLU A 5 45.99 -0.45 7.95
N GLU A 6 46.05 -1.71 8.41
CA GLU A 6 45.11 -2.75 8.02
C GLU A 6 43.69 -2.32 8.42
N MET A 7 42.97 -1.76 7.45
CA MET A 7 41.60 -1.33 7.62
C MET A 7 40.68 -2.54 7.46
N LEU A 8 39.90 -2.82 8.50
CA LEU A 8 38.81 -3.78 8.45
C LEU A 8 37.55 -3.08 7.92
N GLU A 9 36.89 -3.71 6.95
CA GLU A 9 35.53 -3.34 6.52
C GLU A 9 34.54 -4.46 6.86
N VAL A 10 33.39 -4.08 7.42
CA VAL A 10 32.27 -4.99 7.69
C VAL A 10 31.00 -4.40 7.09
N TYR A 11 30.32 -5.22 6.29
CA TYR A 11 29.01 -4.90 5.72
C TYR A 11 27.95 -5.65 6.51
N VAL A 12 26.96 -4.92 7.02
CA VAL A 12 25.85 -5.48 7.77
C VAL A 12 24.58 -5.23 6.98
N LYS A 13 23.87 -6.30 6.68
CA LYS A 13 22.51 -6.26 6.12
C LYS A 13 21.55 -6.91 7.10
N TYR A 14 20.55 -6.17 7.52
CA TYR A 14 19.50 -6.65 8.41
C TYR A 14 18.15 -6.06 8.00
N LYS A 15 17.23 -6.90 7.52
CA LYS A 15 15.97 -6.47 6.89
C LYS A 15 16.25 -5.43 5.78
N ASP A 16 15.66 -4.25 5.89
CA ASP A 16 15.77 -3.15 4.92
C ASP A 16 16.96 -2.23 5.22
N MET A 17 17.75 -2.52 6.26
CA MET A 17 18.89 -1.71 6.69
C MET A 17 20.21 -2.29 6.17
N GLU A 18 21.00 -1.44 5.54
CA GLU A 18 22.35 -1.74 5.08
C GLU A 18 23.35 -0.73 5.67
N LEU A 19 24.40 -1.23 6.30
CA LEU A 19 25.41 -0.44 7.01
C LEU A 19 26.80 -0.94 6.66
N LYS A 20 27.75 -0.01 6.64
CA LYS A 20 29.16 -0.29 6.41
C LYS A 20 29.99 0.30 7.55
N PHE A 21 30.74 -0.55 8.24
CA PHE A 21 31.76 -0.15 9.21
C PHE A 21 33.13 -0.25 8.54
N LYS A 22 33.97 0.78 8.69
CA LYS A 22 35.35 0.80 8.18
C LYS A 22 36.26 1.45 9.23
N GLY A 23 37.38 0.83 9.52
CA GLY A 23 38.38 1.38 10.45
C GLY A 23 39.33 0.30 10.95
N SER A 24 40.04 0.57 12.04
CA SER A 24 40.85 -0.48 12.69
C SER A 24 39.95 -1.60 13.24
N PRO A 25 40.46 -2.84 13.38
CA PRO A 25 39.66 -3.96 13.91
C PRO A 25 38.96 -3.65 15.24
N ASN A 26 39.65 -2.95 16.15
CA ASN A 26 39.11 -2.55 17.44
C ASN A 26 37.96 -1.52 17.33
N GLU A 27 38.07 -0.57 16.42
CA GLU A 27 37.01 0.43 16.18
C GLU A 27 35.78 -0.20 15.53
N VAL A 28 35.99 -1.10 14.57
CA VAL A 28 34.91 -1.83 13.89
C VAL A 28 34.14 -2.68 14.90
N ILE A 29 34.82 -3.45 15.75
CA ILE A 29 34.17 -4.29 16.79
C ILE A 29 33.37 -3.41 17.75
N ARG A 30 33.96 -2.32 18.28
CA ARG A 30 33.24 -1.42 19.21
C ARG A 30 32.00 -0.82 18.57
N SER A 31 32.12 -0.35 17.31
CA SER A 31 31.01 0.26 16.58
C SER A 31 29.92 -0.75 16.27
N PHE A 32 30.29 -1.95 15.85
CA PHE A 32 29.36 -3.04 15.59
C PHE A 32 28.62 -3.47 16.86
N LEU A 33 29.31 -3.70 17.97
CA LEU A 33 28.67 -4.07 19.25
C LEU A 33 27.71 -2.99 19.74
N LYS A 34 28.11 -1.71 19.66
CA LYS A 34 27.22 -0.59 19.99
C LYS A 34 25.98 -0.57 19.11
N PHE A 35 26.15 -0.77 17.81
CA PHE A 35 25.05 -0.86 16.86
C PHE A 35 24.06 -1.97 17.23
N ILE A 36 24.55 -3.20 17.48
CA ILE A 36 23.71 -4.34 17.87
C ILE A 36 22.96 -4.08 19.18
N GLN A 37 23.61 -3.46 20.17
CA GLN A 37 23.02 -3.25 21.50
C GLN A 37 22.04 -2.07 21.57
N GLN A 38 22.29 -1.00 20.81
CA GLN A 38 21.56 0.27 20.97
C GLN A 38 20.67 0.60 19.77
N VAL A 39 21.14 0.34 18.56
CA VAL A 39 20.46 0.80 17.33
C VAL A 39 19.54 -0.29 16.80
N LEU A 40 20.03 -1.54 16.73
CA LEU A 40 19.27 -2.65 16.18
C LEU A 40 17.92 -2.89 16.91
N PRO A 41 17.82 -2.83 18.25
CA PRO A 41 16.54 -3.05 18.94
C PRO A 41 15.52 -1.94 18.66
N ALA A 42 15.98 -0.68 18.59
CA ALA A 42 15.13 0.46 18.26
C ALA A 42 14.63 0.36 16.81
N TYR A 43 15.51 -0.01 15.88
CA TYR A 43 15.14 -0.27 14.49
C TYR A 43 14.13 -1.43 14.39
N ASP A 44 14.34 -2.53 15.10
CA ASP A 44 13.43 -3.67 15.08
C ASP A 44 12.02 -3.28 15.58
N LEU A 45 11.94 -2.53 16.67
CA LEU A 45 10.67 -2.00 17.18
C LEU A 45 10.00 -1.10 16.14
N ALA A 46 10.71 -0.10 15.61
CA ALA A 46 10.16 0.81 14.59
C ALA A 46 9.69 0.06 13.34
N SER A 47 10.43 -0.96 12.90
CA SER A 47 10.08 -1.78 11.73
C SER A 47 8.73 -2.50 11.88
N ARG A 48 8.33 -2.81 13.13
CA ARG A 48 7.05 -3.46 13.45
C ARG A 48 5.87 -2.50 13.54
N LEU A 49 6.12 -1.20 13.62
CA LEU A 49 5.08 -0.17 13.67
C LEU A 49 4.61 0.30 12.28
N VAL A 50 5.31 -0.13 11.23
CA VAL A 50 4.94 0.20 9.84
C VAL A 50 3.71 -0.61 9.44
N LEU A 51 2.60 0.07 9.17
CA LEU A 51 1.45 -0.56 8.53
C LEU A 51 1.83 -0.95 7.10
N LYS A 52 1.88 -2.25 6.83
CA LYS A 52 2.11 -2.80 5.49
C LYS A 52 0.84 -3.51 5.02
N VAL A 53 0.55 -3.38 3.74
CA VAL A 53 -0.45 -4.17 3.05
C VAL A 53 0.25 -4.78 1.85
N GLU A 54 0.39 -6.09 1.83
CA GLU A 54 1.10 -6.80 0.78
C GLU A 54 0.22 -6.93 -0.47
N LEU A 55 0.80 -6.67 -1.65
CA LEU A 55 0.07 -6.74 -2.92
C LEU A 55 -0.53 -8.13 -3.14
N GLU A 56 0.17 -9.18 -2.73
CA GLU A 56 -0.32 -10.57 -2.84
C GLU A 56 -1.63 -10.78 -2.06
N ASP A 57 -1.73 -10.21 -0.85
CA ASP A 57 -2.94 -10.35 -0.04
C ASP A 57 -4.12 -9.57 -0.64
N ILE A 58 -3.84 -8.40 -1.23
CA ILE A 58 -4.84 -7.63 -1.98
C ILE A 58 -5.35 -8.44 -3.17
N LEU A 59 -4.43 -8.99 -3.98
CA LEU A 59 -4.77 -9.76 -5.19
C LEU A 59 -5.59 -11.01 -4.86
N LYS A 60 -5.20 -11.76 -3.83
CA LYS A 60 -5.99 -12.90 -3.32
C LYS A 60 -7.37 -12.47 -2.85
N GLY A 61 -7.45 -11.34 -2.14
CA GLY A 61 -8.73 -10.82 -1.65
C GLY A 61 -9.71 -10.47 -2.77
N VAL A 62 -9.22 -9.89 -3.87
CA VAL A 62 -10.09 -9.44 -4.98
C VAL A 62 -10.33 -10.51 -6.05
N GLU A 63 -9.87 -11.75 -5.84
CA GLU A 63 -10.13 -12.87 -6.74
C GLU A 63 -11.64 -13.03 -6.96
N GLY A 64 -12.06 -13.15 -8.23
CA GLY A 64 -13.47 -13.21 -8.61
C GLY A 64 -14.24 -11.88 -8.53
N ILE A 65 -13.62 -10.80 -8.01
CA ILE A 65 -14.20 -9.44 -7.91
C ILE A 65 -13.60 -8.50 -8.95
N ILE A 66 -12.29 -8.58 -9.17
CA ILE A 66 -11.56 -7.83 -10.19
C ILE A 66 -10.90 -8.82 -11.14
N ALA A 67 -11.13 -8.63 -12.44
CA ALA A 67 -10.53 -9.45 -13.49
C ALA A 67 -9.60 -8.61 -14.37
N PHE A 68 -8.55 -9.26 -14.88
CA PHE A 68 -7.62 -8.68 -15.83
C PHE A 68 -8.09 -9.07 -17.24
N THR A 69 -8.35 -8.10 -18.09
CA THR A 69 -8.69 -8.31 -19.51
C THR A 69 -7.64 -7.64 -20.40
N PRO A 70 -7.61 -7.94 -21.70
CA PRO A 70 -6.74 -7.25 -22.66
C PRO A 70 -6.96 -5.73 -22.68
N GLU A 71 -8.19 -5.27 -22.41
CA GLU A 71 -8.59 -3.86 -22.38
C GLU A 71 -8.29 -3.16 -21.04
N GLY A 72 -7.99 -3.93 -19.98
CA GLY A 72 -7.65 -3.41 -18.66
C GLY A 72 -8.32 -4.18 -17.52
N LEU A 73 -8.33 -3.57 -16.34
CA LEU A 73 -8.97 -4.16 -15.15
C LEU A 73 -10.46 -3.83 -15.11
N ILE A 74 -11.28 -4.84 -14.90
CA ILE A 74 -12.74 -4.71 -14.77
C ILE A 74 -13.22 -5.21 -13.40
N VAL A 75 -14.33 -4.68 -12.93
CA VAL A 75 -15.07 -5.24 -11.78
C VAL A 75 -16.10 -6.22 -12.33
N THR A 76 -16.07 -7.46 -11.86
CA THR A 76 -16.91 -8.57 -12.35
C THR A 76 -18.19 -8.77 -11.52
N VAL A 77 -18.22 -8.23 -10.30
CA VAL A 77 -19.40 -8.34 -9.43
C VAL A 77 -20.50 -7.34 -9.81
N PRO A 78 -21.78 -7.75 -9.75
CA PRO A 78 -22.92 -6.85 -9.89
C PRO A 78 -22.92 -5.71 -8.86
N LYS A 79 -23.47 -4.54 -9.25
CA LYS A 79 -23.48 -3.33 -8.40
C LYS A 79 -24.27 -3.52 -7.10
N ASP A 80 -25.32 -4.34 -7.11
CA ASP A 80 -26.14 -4.68 -5.96
C ASP A 80 -25.39 -5.50 -4.90
N ARG A 81 -24.31 -6.19 -5.28
CA ARG A 81 -23.40 -6.86 -4.32
C ARG A 81 -22.40 -5.91 -3.66
N ILE A 82 -22.30 -4.67 -4.13
CA ILE A 82 -21.40 -3.67 -3.55
C ILE A 82 -22.16 -2.91 -2.47
N GLY A 83 -21.59 -2.80 -1.26
CA GLY A 83 -22.21 -2.25 -0.03
C GLY A 83 -22.58 -0.76 -0.03
N GLY A 84 -22.86 -0.17 -1.20
CA GLY A 84 -23.24 1.22 -1.41
C GLY A 84 -22.15 2.06 -2.10
N GLU A 85 -22.41 3.36 -2.22
CA GLU A 85 -21.56 4.28 -2.98
C GLU A 85 -20.13 4.40 -2.38
N ARG A 86 -20.00 4.37 -1.05
CA ARG A 86 -18.68 4.36 -0.37
C ARG A 86 -17.84 3.17 -0.82
N ASP A 87 -18.42 1.98 -0.76
CA ASP A 87 -17.74 0.72 -1.04
C ASP A 87 -17.43 0.59 -2.55
N ALA A 88 -18.31 1.13 -3.40
CA ALA A 88 -18.06 1.24 -4.84
C ALA A 88 -16.89 2.17 -5.18
N ILE A 89 -16.80 3.34 -4.53
CA ILE A 89 -15.67 4.27 -4.70
C ILE A 89 -14.36 3.59 -4.30
N LEU A 90 -14.33 2.96 -3.12
CA LEU A 90 -13.15 2.26 -2.62
C LEU A 90 -12.73 1.12 -3.56
N LEU A 91 -13.67 0.31 -4.05
CA LEU A 91 -13.38 -0.76 -5.01
C LEU A 91 -12.72 -0.24 -6.29
N GLN A 92 -13.18 0.90 -6.84
CA GLN A 92 -12.56 1.47 -8.04
C GLN A 92 -11.17 2.03 -7.78
N LEU A 93 -10.94 2.64 -6.60
CA LEU A 93 -9.60 3.13 -6.23
C LEU A 93 -8.63 1.99 -5.95
N VAL A 94 -9.08 0.89 -5.34
CA VAL A 94 -8.30 -0.35 -5.21
C VAL A 94 -7.97 -0.93 -6.59
N LYS A 95 -8.93 -0.95 -7.51
CA LYS A 95 -8.70 -1.40 -8.89
C LYS A 95 -7.63 -0.56 -9.59
N ALA A 96 -7.67 0.77 -9.44
CA ALA A 96 -6.65 1.66 -9.98
C ALA A 96 -5.26 1.38 -9.37
N TYR A 97 -5.20 1.22 -8.04
CA TYR A 97 -3.98 0.83 -7.33
C TYR A 97 -3.40 -0.49 -7.85
N ILE A 98 -4.21 -1.54 -7.97
CA ILE A 98 -3.77 -2.84 -8.51
C ILE A 98 -3.29 -2.69 -9.95
N GLY A 99 -4.02 -1.94 -10.79
CA GLY A 99 -3.63 -1.68 -12.17
C GLY A 99 -2.24 -1.07 -12.26
N TYR A 100 -1.98 -0.03 -11.47
CA TYR A 100 -0.66 0.61 -11.41
C TYR A 100 0.43 -0.34 -10.90
N MET A 101 0.21 -1.01 -9.77
CA MET A 101 1.21 -1.91 -9.16
C MET A 101 1.54 -3.13 -10.02
N THR A 102 0.63 -3.53 -10.92
CA THR A 102 0.83 -4.64 -11.86
C THR A 102 1.26 -4.21 -13.26
N GLY A 103 1.52 -2.91 -13.47
CA GLY A 103 1.93 -2.36 -14.78
C GLY A 103 0.82 -2.40 -15.84
N ARG A 104 -0.44 -2.52 -15.43
CA ARG A 104 -1.64 -2.56 -16.30
C ARG A 104 -2.43 -1.25 -16.33
N GLY A 105 -2.05 -0.30 -15.47
CA GLY A 105 -2.59 1.06 -15.44
C GLY A 105 -1.45 2.07 -15.38
N GLU A 106 -1.65 3.22 -16.01
CA GLU A 106 -0.64 4.30 -16.05
C GLU A 106 -0.49 5.01 -14.71
N LYS A 107 -1.55 5.01 -13.89
CA LYS A 107 -1.65 5.70 -12.61
C LYS A 107 -2.55 4.91 -11.65
N ASP A 108 -2.33 5.10 -10.36
CA ASP A 108 -3.15 4.56 -9.25
C ASP A 108 -4.21 5.56 -8.75
N THR A 109 -4.44 6.63 -9.51
CA THR A 109 -5.36 7.71 -9.18
C THR A 109 -6.57 7.73 -10.11
N LEU A 110 -7.70 8.24 -9.62
CA LEU A 110 -8.92 8.48 -10.40
C LEU A 110 -9.44 9.90 -10.20
N ALA A 111 -9.84 10.55 -11.28
CA ALA A 111 -10.54 11.82 -11.23
C ALA A 111 -12.00 11.66 -10.76
N THR A 112 -12.59 12.70 -10.18
CA THR A 112 -14.00 12.69 -9.73
C THR A 112 -14.95 12.23 -10.83
N SER A 113 -14.73 12.66 -12.08
CA SER A 113 -15.53 12.26 -13.24
C SER A 113 -15.41 10.77 -13.56
N GLU A 114 -14.21 10.20 -13.46
CA GLU A 114 -13.96 8.77 -13.63
C GLU A 114 -14.68 7.97 -12.54
N ILE A 115 -14.58 8.41 -11.28
CA ILE A 115 -15.25 7.78 -10.14
C ILE A 115 -16.77 7.82 -10.32
N ILE A 116 -17.35 8.96 -10.72
CA ILE A 116 -18.78 9.09 -11.00
C ILE A 116 -19.20 8.10 -12.11
N SER A 117 -18.43 8.04 -13.21
CA SER A 117 -18.71 7.16 -14.35
C SER A 117 -18.66 5.68 -13.94
N LEU A 118 -17.59 5.27 -13.27
CA LEU A 118 -17.34 3.88 -12.88
C LEU A 118 -18.33 3.38 -11.82
N THR A 119 -18.70 4.23 -10.87
CA THR A 119 -19.67 3.87 -9.83
C THR A 119 -21.12 3.98 -10.33
N GLY A 120 -21.39 4.87 -11.29
CA GLY A 120 -22.74 5.28 -11.67
C GLY A 120 -23.45 6.13 -10.60
N GLY A 121 -22.68 6.69 -9.65
CA GLY A 121 -23.19 7.54 -8.58
C GLY A 121 -23.58 8.94 -9.07
N LYS A 122 -24.26 9.71 -8.21
CA LYS A 122 -24.59 11.12 -8.50
C LYS A 122 -23.45 12.02 -8.04
N SER A 123 -23.10 13.04 -8.84
CA SER A 123 -21.98 13.95 -8.54
C SER A 123 -21.96 14.50 -7.10
N ARG A 124 -23.10 14.99 -6.60
CA ARG A 124 -23.22 15.48 -5.21
C ARG A 124 -22.92 14.39 -4.16
N SER A 125 -23.40 13.17 -4.39
CA SER A 125 -23.26 12.06 -3.45
C SER A 125 -21.82 11.55 -3.44
N VAL A 126 -21.25 11.30 -4.62
CA VAL A 126 -19.84 10.91 -4.79
C VAL A 126 -18.91 11.96 -4.16
N GLY A 127 -19.16 13.25 -4.39
CA GLY A 127 -18.37 14.34 -3.79
C GLY A 127 -18.43 14.36 -2.25
N ALA A 128 -19.60 14.10 -1.68
CA ALA A 128 -19.76 13.97 -0.22
C ALA A 128 -18.98 12.76 0.33
N ARG A 129 -19.11 11.59 -0.30
CA ARG A 129 -18.38 10.37 0.10
C ARG A 129 -16.87 10.50 -0.04
N LEU A 130 -16.38 11.15 -1.10
CA LEU A 130 -14.95 11.42 -1.25
C LEU A 130 -14.45 12.36 -0.14
N SER A 131 -15.23 13.37 0.22
CA SER A 131 -14.88 14.28 1.31
C SER A 131 -14.83 13.57 2.67
N GLU A 132 -15.77 12.65 2.94
CA GLU A 132 -15.77 11.79 4.12
C GLU A 132 -14.55 10.85 4.15
N LEU A 133 -14.29 10.13 3.05
CA LEU A 133 -13.17 9.19 2.92
C LEU A 133 -11.81 9.90 3.02
N THR A 134 -11.70 11.14 2.51
CA THR A 134 -10.50 11.95 2.68
C THR A 134 -10.34 12.42 4.13
N SER A 135 -11.43 12.82 4.79
CA SER A 135 -11.39 13.21 6.20
C SER A 135 -11.02 12.05 7.12
N SER A 136 -11.38 10.81 6.76
CA SER A 136 -11.00 9.60 7.50
C SER A 136 -9.62 9.04 7.14
N GLY A 137 -8.92 9.64 6.16
CA GLY A 137 -7.59 9.21 5.72
C GLY A 137 -7.55 7.93 4.89
N TRP A 138 -8.70 7.36 4.50
CA TRP A 138 -8.76 6.22 3.57
C TRP A 138 -8.48 6.69 2.13
N VAL A 139 -9.01 7.88 1.87
CA VAL A 139 -8.94 8.76 0.72
C VAL A 139 -7.75 9.73 0.66
N GLU A 140 -6.83 9.73 -0.32
CA GLU A 140 -5.97 10.92 -0.53
C GLU A 140 -6.40 11.69 -1.78
N ARG A 141 -6.49 13.02 -1.67
CA ARG A 141 -6.68 13.91 -2.82
C ARG A 141 -5.31 14.45 -3.26
N VAL A 142 -4.80 13.95 -4.39
CA VAL A 142 -3.47 14.28 -4.92
C VAL A 142 -3.43 15.52 -5.80
N GLY A 143 -4.59 16.06 -6.19
CA GLY A 143 -4.69 17.21 -7.08
C GLY A 143 -6.10 17.78 -7.21
N ARG A 144 -6.36 18.52 -8.30
CA ARG A 144 -7.67 19.12 -8.58
C ARG A 144 -8.73 18.07 -8.94
N GLY A 145 -9.26 17.43 -7.90
CA GLY A 145 -10.35 16.45 -8.03
C GLY A 145 -9.85 15.07 -8.44
N GLU A 146 -8.61 14.74 -8.08
CA GLU A 146 -8.01 13.44 -8.35
C GLU A 146 -7.64 12.78 -7.03
N TYR A 147 -7.92 11.48 -6.94
CA TYR A 147 -7.91 10.73 -5.69
C TYR A 147 -7.22 9.38 -5.83
N ARG A 148 -6.56 8.91 -4.77
CA ARG A 148 -6.02 7.54 -4.65
C ARG A 148 -6.35 6.94 -3.29
N ILE A 149 -6.31 5.61 -3.21
CA ILE A 149 -6.43 4.93 -1.92
C ILE A 149 -5.11 4.97 -1.15
N THR A 150 -5.18 5.19 0.16
CA THR A 150 -4.01 5.16 1.04
C THR A 150 -3.74 3.73 1.54
N THR A 151 -2.58 3.49 2.17
CA THR A 151 -2.32 2.21 2.86
C THR A 151 -3.37 1.90 3.93
N LEU A 152 -3.83 2.92 4.66
CA LEU A 152 -4.93 2.77 5.63
C LEU A 152 -6.24 2.40 4.91
N GLY A 153 -6.53 3.05 3.79
CA GLY A 153 -7.70 2.75 2.96
C GLY A 153 -7.66 1.34 2.39
N LEU A 154 -6.50 0.85 1.95
CA LEU A 154 -6.32 -0.54 1.48
C LEU A 154 -6.63 -1.53 2.60
N LYS A 155 -6.07 -1.31 3.79
CA LYS A 155 -6.34 -2.15 4.96
C LYS A 155 -7.82 -2.14 5.33
N GLY A 156 -8.42 -0.95 5.42
CA GLY A 156 -9.85 -0.78 5.69
C GLY A 156 -10.75 -1.40 4.63
N PHE A 157 -10.37 -1.33 3.35
CA PHE A 157 -11.08 -2.01 2.28
C PHE A 157 -11.05 -3.53 2.46
N MET A 158 -9.88 -4.11 2.73
CA MET A 158 -9.74 -5.55 2.96
C MET A 158 -10.52 -6.03 4.18
N ASP A 159 -10.55 -5.23 5.25
CA ASP A 159 -11.16 -5.63 6.52
C ASP A 159 -12.68 -5.37 6.54
N GLU A 160 -13.17 -4.30 5.90
CA GLU A 160 -14.57 -3.86 6.01
C GLU A 160 -15.40 -3.99 4.74
N VAL A 161 -14.78 -3.91 3.57
CA VAL A 161 -15.51 -3.83 2.28
C VAL A 161 -15.46 -5.16 1.56
N LEU A 162 -14.27 -5.75 1.44
CA LEU A 162 -14.06 -7.02 0.76
C LEU A 162 -14.94 -8.16 1.30
N PRO A 163 -15.11 -8.34 2.64
CA PRO A 163 -15.95 -9.42 3.16
C PRO A 163 -17.43 -9.27 2.77
N LYS A 164 -17.91 -8.05 2.58
CA LYS A 164 -19.31 -7.79 2.15
C LYS A 164 -19.54 -8.19 0.70
N ILE A 165 -18.52 -8.00 -0.16
CA ILE A 165 -18.60 -8.31 -1.59
C ILE A 165 -18.36 -9.82 -1.82
N GLY A 166 -17.34 -10.38 -1.17
CA GLY A 166 -16.93 -11.78 -1.31
C GLY A 166 -17.80 -12.78 -0.55
N GLY A 167 -18.57 -12.36 0.47
CA GLY A 167 -19.41 -13.22 1.30
C GLY A 167 -20.61 -13.89 0.61
N GLY A 168 -20.75 -13.80 -0.71
CA GLY A 168 -21.88 -14.37 -1.46
C GLY A 168 -21.68 -15.82 -1.94
N GLU A 169 -20.52 -16.45 -1.75
CA GLU A 169 -20.28 -17.85 -2.10
C GLU A 169 -19.56 -18.59 -0.96
N ARG A 170 -20.28 -18.82 0.13
CA ARG A 170 -20.10 -19.96 1.04
C ARG A 170 -21.48 -20.43 1.51
N ALA A 171 -22.28 -20.94 0.58
CA ALA A 171 -23.51 -21.68 0.85
C ALA A 171 -23.61 -22.82 -0.16
#